data_AF-A0AAF5CZD2-F1
#
_entry.id   AF-A0AAF5CZD2-F1
#
_cell.length_a   1.000
_cell.length_b   1.000
_cell.length_c   1.000
_cell.angle_alpha   90.00
_cell.angle_beta   90.00
_cell.angle_gamma   90.00
#
_symmetry.space_group_name_H-M   'P 1'
#
loop_
_entity.id
_entity.type
_entity.pdbx_description
1 polymer ?
#
loop_
_entity_poly.entity_id
_entity_poly.type
_entity_poly.pdbx_seq_one_letter_code
_entity_poly.pdbx_strand_id
1 'polypeptide(L)'
;KSIVSKININMFQPWQKRLMKEIQLLVTEPPKGVQLLEPSLTSDLRSLNITLYGAPNTLYDGEHFELQFQFNEHYPFHCPQVTFIGDNIPIHPHVYSNGHICLSTLSDDWTPALSISAICLSILSMLSSCKKKERPRDNAIYVKTCNKNPNKTQWWFHVDNNCGRNLEEIICNGDNKILSLKNNNENDSISDYYKFLRQNFIKESTMYKVNGDYLEKKIFFNVKCEYQYRLFNLKVQEIYIIMAKKQYDLLFKLLLIGDSGVGKTCILYRFSDDAFNTHFISTIGIDFKIKTIELGGKKVKLQIWDTAGQERAMGIMLVYDITNARSFDNIQKWLRNIQEHASEDVVVMLLGTKCDMADRRVISRERGQQLAIEHNIRFMETSAKANINIDEAFYDLAGAILSKQPSRAENDQLKLRSTDQESSSKSGCC
;
A
#
# COMPACT_ATOMS: atom_id res chain seq x y z
N LYS A 1 1.56 -12.16 32.37
CA LYS A 1 1.66 -13.64 32.27
C LYS A 1 0.27 -14.26 32.51
N SER A 2 -0.63 -14.22 31.52
CA SER A 2 -1.97 -14.81 31.65
C SER A 2 -2.57 -15.03 30.26
N ILE A 3 -3.12 -16.23 30.04
CA ILE A 3 -4.03 -16.68 28.96
C ILE A 3 -3.52 -16.78 27.50
N VAL A 4 -2.51 -16.03 27.03
CA VAL A 4 -1.99 -16.26 25.65
C VAL A 4 -1.53 -17.72 25.45
N SER A 5 -1.12 -18.40 26.54
CA SER A 5 -0.73 -19.81 26.51
C SER A 5 -1.90 -20.81 26.42
N LYS A 6 -3.18 -20.41 26.54
CA LYS A 6 -4.33 -21.34 26.47
C LYS A 6 -4.94 -21.45 25.08
N ILE A 7 -4.65 -20.53 24.16
CA ILE A 7 -5.20 -20.61 22.81
C ILE A 7 -4.21 -21.36 21.93
N ASN A 8 -4.64 -22.48 21.35
CA ASN A 8 -3.83 -23.25 20.42
C ASN A 8 -3.67 -22.45 19.11
N ILE A 9 -2.65 -21.59 19.06
CA ILE A 9 -2.31 -20.68 17.93
C ILE A 9 -2.27 -21.43 16.59
N ASN A 10 -2.04 -22.74 16.60
CA ASN A 10 -2.03 -23.57 15.41
C ASN A 10 -3.40 -23.61 14.68
N MET A 11 -4.53 -23.43 15.39
CA MET A 11 -5.87 -23.37 14.79
C MET A 11 -6.21 -22.02 14.15
N PHE A 12 -5.38 -21.00 14.32
CA PHE A 12 -5.69 -19.67 13.78
C PHE A 12 -5.50 -19.58 12.27
N GLN A 13 -6.50 -18.95 11.64
CA GLN A 13 -6.43 -18.52 10.25
C GLN A 13 -5.29 -17.48 10.06
N PRO A 14 -4.78 -17.30 8.83
CA PRO A 14 -3.67 -16.37 8.56
C PRO A 14 -3.91 -14.93 9.08
N TRP A 15 -5.13 -14.41 8.95
CA TRP A 15 -5.47 -13.07 9.43
C TRP A 15 -5.43 -12.96 10.96
N GLN A 16 -5.90 -13.99 11.67
CA GLN A 16 -5.86 -14.06 13.14
C GLN A 16 -4.42 -14.14 13.64
N LYS A 17 -3.58 -14.93 12.95
CA LYS A 17 -2.14 -15.00 13.22
C LYS A 17 -1.48 -13.64 13.08
N ARG A 18 -1.75 -12.94 11.97
CA ARG A 18 -1.27 -11.56 11.73
C ARG A 18 -1.71 -10.62 12.86
N LEU A 19 -2.99 -10.63 13.22
CA LEU A 19 -3.55 -9.77 14.26
C LEU A 19 -2.93 -10.04 15.64
N MET A 20 -2.76 -11.31 16.02
CA MET A 20 -2.16 -11.67 17.30
C MET A 20 -0.71 -11.22 17.43
N LYS A 21 0.07 -11.24 16.33
CA LYS A 21 1.43 -10.67 16.31
C LYS A 21 1.41 -9.17 16.60
N GLU A 22 0.48 -8.44 15.99
CA GLU A 22 0.35 -6.99 16.22
C GLU A 22 -0.13 -6.66 17.63
N ILE A 23 -1.10 -7.42 18.18
CA ILE A 23 -1.56 -7.27 19.56
C ILE A 23 -0.42 -7.57 20.54
N GLN A 24 0.36 -8.63 20.29
CA GLN A 24 1.52 -8.95 21.14
C GLN A 24 2.55 -7.82 21.12
N LEU A 25 2.86 -7.25 19.95
CA LEU A 25 3.75 -6.10 19.84
C LEU A 25 3.17 -4.87 20.56
N LEU A 26 1.87 -4.61 20.44
CA LEU A 26 1.21 -3.51 21.14
C LEU A 26 1.27 -3.66 22.67
N VAL A 27 1.22 -4.89 23.19
CA VAL A 27 1.32 -5.17 24.63
C VAL A 27 2.76 -5.12 25.12
N THR A 28 3.70 -5.64 24.34
CA THR A 28 5.11 -5.75 24.74
C THR A 28 5.89 -4.46 24.52
N GLU A 29 5.56 -3.71 23.47
CA GLU A 29 6.22 -2.48 23.05
C GLU A 29 5.16 -1.44 22.61
N PRO A 30 4.27 -0.98 23.51
CA PRO A 30 3.23 -0.01 23.18
C PRO A 30 3.83 1.33 22.72
N PRO A 31 3.34 1.94 21.63
CA PRO A 31 3.71 3.30 21.26
C PRO A 31 3.33 4.30 22.37
N LYS A 32 4.09 5.39 22.49
CA LYS A 32 3.79 6.44 23.48
C LYS A 32 2.37 6.99 23.26
N GLY A 33 1.61 7.08 24.35
CA GLY A 33 0.21 7.53 24.31
C GLY A 33 -0.77 6.47 23.83
N VAL A 34 -0.36 5.22 23.64
CA VAL A 34 -1.25 4.11 23.24
C VAL A 34 -1.25 3.06 24.33
N GLN A 35 -2.44 2.67 24.79
CA GLN A 35 -2.61 1.61 25.77
C GLN A 35 -3.71 0.66 25.33
N LEU A 36 -3.38 -0.64 25.31
CA LEU A 36 -4.39 -1.68 25.23
C LEU A 36 -4.89 -1.94 26.66
N LEU A 37 -6.09 -1.46 26.98
CA LEU A 37 -6.79 -1.89 28.20
C LEU A 37 -6.94 -3.40 28.10
N GLU A 38 -6.65 -4.12 29.20
CA GLU A 38 -6.52 -5.58 29.25
C GLU A 38 -7.40 -6.22 28.20
N PRO A 39 -6.83 -6.93 27.22
CA PRO A 39 -7.65 -7.44 26.16
C PRO A 39 -8.69 -8.31 26.86
N SER A 40 -9.95 -7.90 26.75
CA SER A 40 -10.99 -8.88 26.65
C SER A 40 -10.58 -9.63 25.38
N LEU A 41 -9.72 -10.65 25.54
CA LEU A 41 -9.61 -11.76 24.61
C LEU A 41 -10.96 -12.46 24.72
N THR A 42 -12.01 -11.73 24.32
CA THR A 42 -13.23 -12.26 23.83
C THR A 42 -12.80 -13.29 22.80
N SER A 43 -13.48 -14.42 22.80
CA SER A 43 -13.30 -15.46 21.80
C SER A 43 -13.28 -14.91 20.36
N ASP A 44 -13.84 -13.72 20.16
CA ASP A 44 -13.81 -12.98 18.92
C ASP A 44 -12.64 -11.98 18.84
N LEU A 45 -11.67 -12.28 17.99
CA LEU A 45 -10.57 -11.39 17.61
C LEU A 45 -11.02 -10.28 16.63
N ARG A 46 -12.30 -10.24 16.23
CA ARG A 46 -12.80 -9.25 15.25
C ARG A 46 -12.96 -7.84 15.82
N SER A 47 -12.88 -7.65 17.14
CA SER A 47 -13.00 -6.32 17.75
C SER A 47 -11.89 -6.10 18.79
N LEU A 48 -11.27 -4.92 18.75
CA LEU A 48 -10.21 -4.52 19.67
C LEU A 48 -10.37 -3.05 20.04
N ASN A 49 -10.49 -2.75 21.34
CA ASN A 49 -10.57 -1.39 21.84
C ASN A 49 -9.19 -0.96 22.39
N ILE A 50 -8.74 0.23 22.01
CA ILE A 50 -7.45 0.81 22.40
C ILE A 50 -7.69 2.20 22.95
N THR A 51 -7.03 2.54 24.05
CA THR A 51 -7.07 3.89 24.61
C THR A 51 -5.89 4.70 24.07
N LEU A 52 -6.19 5.89 23.55
CA LEU A 52 -5.23 6.90 23.12
C LEU A 52 -5.18 8.03 24.15
N TYR A 53 -4.00 8.42 24.58
CA TYR A 53 -3.76 9.57 25.45
C TYR A 53 -3.22 10.72 24.61
N GLY A 54 -3.82 11.90 24.75
CA GLY A 54 -3.35 13.09 24.06
C GLY A 54 -1.91 13.42 24.44
N ALA A 55 -1.12 13.84 23.45
CA ALA A 55 0.29 14.13 23.69
C ALA A 55 0.46 15.41 24.54
N PRO A 56 1.48 15.47 25.41
CA PRO A 56 1.78 16.68 26.18
C PRO A 56 1.99 17.91 25.29
N ASN A 57 1.58 19.08 25.77
CA ASN A 57 1.66 20.36 25.05
C ASN A 57 0.83 20.42 23.74
N THR A 58 -0.23 19.61 23.64
CA THR A 58 -1.20 19.70 22.54
C THR A 58 -2.56 20.15 23.07
N LEU A 59 -3.51 20.46 22.17
CA LEU A 59 -4.88 20.79 22.56
C LEU A 59 -5.60 19.64 23.29
N TYR A 60 -5.06 18.42 23.19
CA TYR A 60 -5.63 17.22 23.78
C TYR A 60 -4.85 16.72 25.00
N ASP A 61 -3.89 17.51 25.50
CA ASP A 61 -3.12 17.17 26.70
C ASP A 61 -4.05 16.92 27.90
N GLY A 62 -3.82 15.80 28.60
CA GLY A 62 -4.66 15.33 29.70
C GLY A 62 -5.96 14.62 29.31
N GLU A 63 -6.33 14.60 28.03
CA GLU A 63 -7.50 13.84 27.55
C GLU A 63 -7.12 12.42 27.11
N HIS A 64 -8.09 11.51 27.18
CA HIS A 64 -7.98 10.16 26.63
C HIS A 64 -9.21 9.83 25.78
N PHE A 65 -8.99 9.02 24.74
CA PHE A 65 -9.99 8.65 23.74
C PHE A 65 -9.99 7.14 23.55
N GLU A 66 -11.17 6.55 23.36
CA GLU A 66 -11.30 5.13 23.04
C GLU A 66 -11.43 4.94 21.53
N LEU A 67 -10.59 4.06 20.98
CA LEU A 67 -10.53 3.73 19.57
C LEU A 67 -10.87 2.26 19.37
N GLN A 68 -11.94 1.97 18.64
CA GLN A 68 -12.32 0.61 18.30
C GLN A 68 -11.82 0.24 16.90
N PHE A 69 -11.11 -0.87 16.82
CA PHE A 69 -10.76 -1.56 15.59
C PHE A 69 -11.72 -2.73 15.37
N GLN A 70 -12.25 -2.85 14.15
CA GLN A 70 -12.98 -4.04 13.72
C GLN A 70 -12.31 -4.68 12.51
N PHE A 71 -12.07 -5.99 12.61
CA PHE A 71 -11.36 -6.78 11.60
C PHE A 71 -12.30 -7.76 10.89
N ASN A 72 -11.98 -8.07 9.64
CA ASN A 72 -12.60 -9.15 8.89
C ASN A 72 -11.55 -10.19 8.48
N GLU A 73 -12.00 -11.28 7.87
CA GLU A 73 -11.15 -12.42 7.52
C GLU A 73 -10.16 -12.13 6.39
N HIS A 74 -10.32 -10.99 5.69
CA HIS A 74 -9.41 -10.51 4.65
C HIS A 74 -8.34 -9.55 5.19
N TYR A 75 -8.28 -9.26 6.48
CA TYR A 75 -7.17 -8.51 7.07
C TYR A 75 -5.86 -9.30 6.90
N PRO A 76 -4.72 -8.67 6.55
CA PRO A 76 -4.47 -7.22 6.41
C PRO A 76 -4.66 -6.68 4.98
N PHE A 77 -5.20 -7.46 4.05
CA PHE A 77 -5.46 -7.00 2.67
C PHE A 77 -6.55 -5.93 2.63
N HIS A 78 -7.60 -6.14 3.41
CA HIS A 78 -8.60 -5.10 3.65
C HIS A 78 -8.23 -4.30 4.89
N CYS A 79 -8.42 -2.98 4.83
CA CYS A 79 -8.26 -2.12 6.00
C CYS A 79 -9.23 -2.52 7.11
N PRO A 80 -8.81 -2.39 8.38
CA PRO A 80 -9.74 -2.51 9.50
C PRO A 80 -10.70 -1.33 9.50
N GLN A 81 -11.87 -1.50 10.10
CA GLN A 81 -12.72 -0.35 10.44
C GLN A 81 -12.19 0.26 11.72
N VAL A 82 -12.02 1.58 11.75
CA VAL A 82 -11.46 2.28 12.91
C VAL A 82 -12.33 3.48 13.23
N THR A 83 -12.86 3.51 14.46
CA THR A 83 -13.77 4.56 14.91
C THR A 83 -13.49 4.91 16.37
N PHE A 84 -13.54 6.19 16.70
CA PHE A 84 -13.63 6.61 18.09
C PHE A 84 -14.98 6.18 18.68
N ILE A 85 -14.97 5.70 19.93
CA ILE A 85 -16.17 5.27 20.66
C ILE A 85 -16.22 5.95 22.04
N GLY A 86 -17.31 5.74 22.77
CA GLY A 86 -17.56 6.35 24.08
C GLY A 86 -18.04 7.80 23.97
N ASP A 87 -18.16 8.46 25.12
CA ASP A 87 -18.72 9.81 25.22
C ASP A 87 -17.70 10.91 24.87
N ASN A 88 -16.40 10.61 24.99
CA ASN A 88 -15.33 11.56 24.72
C ASN A 88 -14.76 11.36 23.30
N ILE A 89 -15.51 11.73 22.26
CA ILE A 89 -14.99 11.72 20.87
C ILE A 89 -14.22 13.02 20.59
N PRO A 90 -12.97 12.96 20.12
CA PRO A 90 -12.16 14.16 19.93
C PRO A 90 -12.80 15.13 18.94
N ILE A 91 -12.88 16.40 19.34
CA ILE A 91 -13.31 17.49 18.46
C ILE A 91 -12.12 17.86 17.58
N HIS A 92 -12.11 17.38 16.34
CA HIS A 92 -11.01 17.55 15.40
C HIS A 92 -11.54 17.74 13.96
N PRO A 93 -10.91 18.57 13.10
CA PRO A 93 -11.39 18.85 11.73
C PRO A 93 -11.54 17.63 10.81
N HIS A 94 -10.93 16.50 11.20
CA HIS A 94 -10.98 15.21 10.52
C HIS A 94 -11.67 14.10 11.33
N VAL A 95 -12.34 14.43 12.44
CA VAL A 95 -13.08 13.46 13.24
C VAL A 95 -14.54 13.89 13.36
N TYR A 96 -15.43 13.03 12.87
CA TYR A 96 -16.86 13.26 12.89
C TYR A 96 -17.46 12.91 14.25
N SER A 97 -18.61 13.50 14.58
CA SER A 97 -19.24 13.34 15.90
C SER A 97 -19.79 11.93 16.16
N ASN A 98 -19.88 11.09 15.13
CA ASN A 98 -20.14 9.65 15.26
C ASN A 98 -18.85 8.81 15.44
N GLY A 99 -17.70 9.45 15.57
CA GLY A 99 -16.41 8.81 15.81
C GLY A 99 -15.66 8.39 14.55
N HIS A 100 -16.22 8.58 13.36
CA HIS A 100 -15.50 8.27 12.13
C HIS A 100 -14.32 9.22 11.90
N ILE A 101 -13.27 8.69 11.27
CA ILE A 101 -11.99 9.37 11.10
C ILE A 101 -11.71 9.51 9.62
N CYS A 102 -11.53 10.76 9.17
CA CYS A 102 -11.06 11.05 7.82
C CYS A 102 -9.53 11.02 7.81
N LEU A 103 -8.96 9.84 7.57
CA LEU A 103 -7.52 9.64 7.46
C LEU A 103 -7.21 8.68 6.31
N SER A 104 -6.33 9.07 5.39
CA SER A 104 -6.11 8.31 4.15
C SER A 104 -5.55 6.91 4.38
N THR A 105 -4.78 6.72 5.44
CA THR A 105 -4.26 5.41 5.86
C THR A 105 -5.36 4.44 6.30
N LEU A 106 -6.59 4.91 6.53
CA LEU A 106 -7.78 4.10 6.83
C LEU A 106 -8.66 3.85 5.59
N SER A 107 -8.24 4.32 4.42
CA SER A 107 -8.95 4.14 3.15
C SER A 107 -7.97 3.87 1.99
N ASP A 108 -7.80 4.82 1.08
CA ASP A 108 -7.11 4.64 -0.21
C ASP A 108 -5.59 4.41 -0.06
N ASP A 109 -4.98 4.94 1.01
CA ASP A 109 -3.57 4.75 1.32
C ASP A 109 -3.33 3.53 2.24
N TRP A 110 -4.37 2.75 2.56
CA TRP A 110 -4.17 1.51 3.32
C TRP A 110 -3.24 0.57 2.57
N THR A 111 -2.35 -0.05 3.34
CA THR A 111 -1.47 -1.08 2.83
C THR A 111 -1.28 -2.13 3.92
N PRO A 112 -1.16 -3.43 3.55
CA PRO A 112 -0.89 -4.50 4.50
C PRO A 112 0.40 -4.33 5.33
N ALA A 113 1.24 -3.35 5.00
CA ALA A 113 2.43 -2.98 5.78
C ALA A 113 2.08 -2.17 7.03
N LEU A 114 0.94 -1.49 7.02
CA LEU A 114 0.47 -0.73 8.17
C LEU A 114 -0.03 -1.70 9.24
N SER A 115 0.36 -1.41 10.48
CA SER A 115 -0.10 -2.12 11.68
C SER A 115 -1.09 -1.28 12.47
N ILE A 116 -1.75 -1.89 13.45
CA ILE A 116 -2.54 -1.23 14.49
C ILE A 116 -1.75 -0.10 15.14
N SER A 117 -0.47 -0.37 15.47
CA SER A 117 0.41 0.65 16.05
C SER A 117 0.66 1.82 15.10
N ALA A 118 0.87 1.55 13.80
CA ALA A 118 1.04 2.60 12.81
C ALA A 118 -0.22 3.46 12.62
N ILE A 119 -1.40 2.84 12.66
CA ILE A 119 -2.69 3.56 12.65
C ILE A 119 -2.80 4.45 13.90
N CYS A 120 -2.54 3.91 15.09
CA CYS A 120 -2.63 4.66 16.35
C CYS A 120 -1.69 5.88 16.33
N LEU A 121 -0.45 5.70 15.87
CA LEU A 121 0.53 6.79 15.73
C LEU A 121 0.09 7.83 14.68
N SER A 122 -0.51 7.39 13.57
CA SER A 122 -1.02 8.31 12.54
C SER A 122 -2.17 9.18 13.09
N ILE A 123 -3.07 8.58 13.87
CA ILE A 123 -4.17 9.29 14.53
C ILE A 123 -3.63 10.25 15.61
N LEU A 124 -2.72 9.80 16.46
CA LEU A 124 -2.09 10.66 17.48
C LEU A 124 -1.32 11.81 16.85
N SER A 125 -0.61 11.58 15.74
CA SER A 125 0.06 12.64 14.97
C SER A 125 -0.94 13.64 14.40
N MET A 126 -2.04 13.16 13.83
CA MET A 126 -3.13 14.01 13.33
C MET A 126 -3.68 14.90 14.47
N LEU A 127 -4.06 14.31 15.60
CA LEU A 127 -4.56 15.05 16.76
C LEU A 127 -3.52 16.05 17.30
N SER A 128 -2.25 15.64 17.41
CA SER A 128 -1.18 16.51 17.93
C SER A 128 -0.90 17.70 17.01
N SER A 129 -1.17 17.58 15.71
CA SER A 129 -1.00 18.68 14.75
C SER A 129 -2.14 19.70 14.74
N CYS A 130 -3.23 19.42 15.48
CA CYS A 130 -4.43 20.26 15.50
C CYS A 130 -4.18 21.62 16.15
N LYS A 131 -4.54 22.69 15.45
CA LYS A 131 -4.41 24.08 15.94
C LYS A 131 -5.67 24.62 16.59
N LYS A 132 -6.84 24.01 16.33
CA LYS A 132 -8.13 24.44 16.87
C LYS A 132 -9.10 23.26 16.94
N LYS A 133 -9.73 23.08 18.11
CA LYS A 133 -10.81 22.09 18.29
C LYS A 133 -12.07 22.54 17.54
N GLU A 134 -12.25 22.03 16.34
CA GLU A 134 -13.49 22.15 15.56
C GLU A 134 -13.81 20.85 14.85
N ARG A 135 -15.05 20.67 14.39
CA ARG A 135 -15.48 19.49 13.63
C ARG A 135 -15.35 19.74 12.12
N PRO A 136 -15.38 18.69 11.27
CA PRO A 136 -15.53 18.85 9.83
C PRO A 136 -16.73 19.75 9.50
N ARG A 137 -16.61 20.59 8.46
CA ARG A 137 -17.66 21.56 8.09
C ARG A 137 -18.99 20.88 7.71
N ASP A 138 -18.90 19.71 7.12
CA ASP A 138 -19.99 18.85 6.69
C ASP A 138 -20.49 17.90 7.79
N ASN A 139 -19.97 17.98 9.02
CA ASN A 139 -20.23 17.00 10.08
C ASN A 139 -21.71 16.66 10.30
N ALA A 140 -22.56 17.69 10.40
CA ALA A 140 -23.99 17.50 10.66
C ALA A 140 -24.72 16.76 9.53
N ILE A 141 -24.26 16.95 8.28
CA ILE A 141 -24.82 16.28 7.09
C ILE A 141 -24.27 14.86 7.03
N TYR A 142 -22.94 14.72 7.13
CA TYR A 142 -22.26 13.43 7.09
C TYR A 142 -22.85 12.44 8.09
N VAL A 143 -22.97 12.82 9.36
CA VAL A 143 -23.46 11.90 10.40
C VAL A 143 -24.91 11.45 10.15
N LYS A 144 -25.71 12.23 9.42
CA LYS A 144 -27.08 11.86 9.05
C LYS A 144 -27.15 10.94 7.84
N THR A 145 -26.18 11.00 6.93
CA THR A 145 -26.22 10.31 5.63
C THR A 145 -25.19 9.18 5.49
N CYS A 146 -24.19 9.12 6.35
CA CYS A 146 -23.08 8.18 6.23
C CYS A 146 -23.53 6.74 6.44
N ASN A 147 -22.80 5.80 5.81
CA ASN A 147 -22.90 4.40 6.17
C ASN A 147 -22.32 4.19 7.57
N LYS A 148 -22.89 3.28 8.37
CA LYS A 148 -22.33 2.91 9.69
C LYS A 148 -20.92 2.32 9.60
N ASN A 149 -20.58 1.68 8.47
CA ASN A 149 -19.24 1.18 8.21
C ASN A 149 -18.40 2.28 7.54
N PRO A 150 -17.36 2.82 8.20
CA PRO A 150 -16.53 3.90 7.65
C PRO A 150 -15.78 3.48 6.39
N ASN A 151 -15.48 2.20 6.18
CA ASN A 151 -14.78 1.71 4.99
C ASN A 151 -15.70 1.68 3.75
N LYS A 152 -17.03 1.83 3.94
CA LYS A 152 -17.99 2.05 2.85
C LYS A 152 -18.21 3.52 2.54
N THR A 153 -17.63 4.42 3.34
CA THR A 153 -17.67 5.85 3.07
C THR A 153 -16.64 6.20 2.01
N GLN A 154 -17.06 6.91 0.97
CA GLN A 154 -16.13 7.61 0.10
C GLN A 154 -15.67 8.89 0.79
N TRP A 155 -14.44 8.87 1.30
CA TRP A 155 -13.87 9.98 2.05
C TRP A 155 -13.40 11.10 1.12
N TRP A 156 -13.90 12.31 1.38
CA TRP A 156 -13.44 13.53 0.72
C TRP A 156 -12.43 14.22 1.64
N PHE A 157 -11.14 14.06 1.37
CA PHE A 157 -10.09 14.71 2.15
C PHE A 157 -10.12 16.22 1.88
N HIS A 158 -10.82 16.97 2.74
CA HIS A 158 -10.80 18.42 2.72
C HIS A 158 -9.40 18.90 3.10
N VAL A 159 -8.73 19.58 2.18
CA VAL A 159 -7.51 20.30 2.53
C VAL A 159 -7.88 21.66 3.05
N ASP A 160 -7.17 22.03 4.11
CA ASP A 160 -7.28 23.27 4.85
C ASP A 160 -7.54 24.45 3.91
N ASN A 161 -8.75 24.98 4.04
CA ASN A 161 -9.16 26.34 3.72
C ASN A 161 -8.81 26.88 2.32
N ASN A 162 -9.73 26.75 1.34
CA ASN A 162 -10.26 27.86 0.51
C ASN A 162 -11.05 27.42 -0.75
N CYS A 163 -12.00 26.49 -0.62
CA CYS A 163 -12.82 26.01 -1.76
C CYS A 163 -13.84 27.03 -2.33
N GLY A 164 -13.76 28.32 -1.96
CA GLY A 164 -14.67 29.36 -2.43
C GLY A 164 -14.19 30.15 -3.66
N ARG A 165 -13.15 29.71 -4.36
CA ARG A 165 -12.50 30.53 -5.40
C ARG A 165 -12.91 30.12 -6.81
N ASN A 166 -13.25 31.13 -7.62
CA ASN A 166 -13.47 31.01 -9.06
C ASN A 166 -12.26 30.31 -9.71
N LEU A 167 -12.54 29.34 -10.58
CA LEU A 167 -11.50 28.53 -11.21
C LEU A 167 -10.99 29.20 -12.47
N GLU A 168 -9.74 29.62 -12.43
CA GLU A 168 -9.00 30.15 -13.56
C GLU A 168 -7.76 29.28 -13.84
N GLU A 169 -7.43 29.17 -15.12
CA GLU A 169 -6.45 28.34 -15.84
C GLU A 169 -5.15 27.93 -15.09
N ILE A 170 -4.72 26.67 -15.24
CA ILE A 170 -3.46 26.13 -14.72
C ILE A 170 -2.73 25.33 -15.81
N ILE A 171 -1.49 25.70 -16.14
CA ILE A 171 -0.63 24.99 -17.09
C ILE A 171 0.52 24.32 -16.32
N CYS A 172 0.81 23.04 -16.55
CA CYS A 172 1.94 22.32 -15.93
C CYS A 172 2.93 21.73 -16.95
N ASN A 173 4.21 21.59 -16.57
CA ASN A 173 5.21 20.81 -17.33
C ASN A 173 5.27 19.34 -16.88
N GLY A 174 6.18 18.56 -17.50
CA GLY A 174 6.42 17.11 -17.27
C GLY A 174 6.64 16.66 -15.83
N ASP A 175 6.94 17.62 -14.94
CA ASP A 175 7.20 17.39 -13.53
C ASP A 175 6.04 17.80 -12.60
N ASN A 176 4.88 18.14 -13.17
CA ASN A 176 3.72 18.75 -12.49
C ASN A 176 4.02 20.13 -11.91
N LYS A 177 5.04 20.82 -12.40
CA LYS A 177 5.30 22.20 -12.00
C LYS A 177 4.35 23.10 -12.77
N ILE A 178 3.58 23.91 -12.05
CA ILE A 178 2.74 24.93 -12.67
C ILE A 178 3.62 25.99 -13.31
N LEU A 179 3.45 26.17 -14.61
CA LEU A 179 4.14 27.17 -15.41
C LEU A 179 3.47 28.55 -15.29
N SER A 180 2.17 28.61 -15.00
CA SER A 180 1.45 29.85 -14.75
C SER A 180 0.09 29.57 -14.11
N LEU A 181 -0.20 30.36 -13.07
CA LEU A 181 -1.51 30.56 -12.46
C LEU A 181 -1.73 32.07 -12.54
N LYS A 182 -2.76 32.55 -13.24
CA LYS A 182 -3.25 33.92 -12.97
C LYS A 182 -3.98 33.86 -11.63
N ASN A 183 -3.21 33.93 -10.55
CA ASN A 183 -3.74 34.01 -9.21
C ASN A 183 -3.36 35.36 -8.64
N ASN A 184 -4.34 36.14 -8.20
CA ASN A 184 -4.09 37.39 -7.51
C ASN A 184 -3.54 37.20 -6.09
N ASN A 185 -3.28 35.98 -5.60
CA ASN A 185 -2.67 35.75 -4.28
C ASN A 185 -1.87 34.42 -4.21
N GLU A 186 -0.55 34.54 -4.03
CA GLU A 186 0.49 33.50 -4.24
C GLU A 186 0.55 32.30 -3.27
N ASN A 187 -0.43 32.05 -2.38
CA ASN A 187 -0.13 31.29 -1.15
C ASN A 187 -0.78 29.90 -0.93
N ASP A 188 -1.31 29.19 -1.95
CA ASP A 188 -1.93 27.87 -1.71
C ASP A 188 -1.35 26.71 -2.54
N SER A 189 -1.25 25.55 -1.87
CA SER A 189 -0.76 24.28 -2.40
C SER A 189 -1.77 23.67 -3.39
N ILE A 190 -1.42 23.77 -4.67
CA ILE A 190 -2.10 23.22 -5.85
C ILE A 190 -2.50 21.72 -5.76
N SER A 191 -1.84 20.95 -4.89
CA SER A 191 -1.91 19.48 -4.85
C SER A 191 -3.32 18.91 -4.61
N ASP A 192 -4.17 19.60 -3.85
CA ASP A 192 -5.38 18.98 -3.32
C ASP A 192 -6.64 19.29 -4.13
N TYR A 193 -6.65 20.43 -4.82
CA TYR A 193 -7.63 20.70 -5.87
C TYR A 193 -7.54 19.66 -7.00
N TYR A 194 -6.33 19.17 -7.32
CA TYR A 194 -6.14 18.06 -8.25
C TYR A 194 -6.90 16.80 -7.84
N LYS A 195 -6.80 16.41 -6.56
CA LYS A 195 -7.39 15.15 -6.07
C LYS A 195 -8.92 15.19 -6.20
N PHE A 196 -9.53 16.33 -5.87
CA PHE A 196 -10.98 16.56 -5.98
C PHE A 196 -11.51 16.32 -7.40
N LEU A 197 -10.85 16.91 -8.41
CA LEU A 197 -11.27 16.75 -9.80
C LEU A 197 -11.00 15.32 -10.31
N ARG A 198 -9.90 14.67 -9.87
CA ARG A 198 -9.51 13.29 -10.26
C ARG A 198 -10.60 12.26 -9.97
N GLN A 199 -11.25 12.34 -8.81
CA GLN A 199 -12.21 11.33 -8.37
C GLN A 199 -13.59 11.52 -9.01
N ASN A 200 -14.00 12.75 -9.29
CA ASN A 200 -15.38 13.03 -9.65
C ASN A 200 -15.63 13.24 -11.14
N PHE A 201 -14.62 13.70 -11.88
CA PHE A 201 -14.93 14.40 -13.12
C PHE A 201 -14.17 13.91 -14.36
N ILE A 202 -13.30 12.90 -14.28
CA ILE A 202 -12.53 12.45 -15.47
C ILE A 202 -13.48 11.95 -16.57
N LYS A 203 -13.61 12.72 -17.64
CA LYS A 203 -14.32 12.37 -18.88
C LYS A 203 -13.41 11.59 -19.83
N GLU A 204 -12.18 12.06 -20.02
CA GLU A 204 -11.16 11.43 -20.87
C GLU A 204 -9.78 11.55 -20.24
N SER A 205 -8.93 10.54 -20.45
CA SER A 205 -7.50 10.61 -20.18
C SER A 205 -6.71 10.26 -21.45
N THR A 206 -5.77 11.10 -21.85
CA THR A 206 -4.94 10.88 -23.04
C THR A 206 -3.49 11.20 -22.75
N MET A 207 -2.57 10.29 -23.06
CA MET A 207 -1.13 10.54 -22.91
C MET A 207 -0.56 11.21 -24.16
N TYR A 208 0.30 12.21 -24.01
CA TYR A 208 1.12 12.77 -25.09
C TYR A 208 2.56 12.99 -24.64
N LYS A 209 3.48 12.98 -25.61
CA LYS A 209 4.90 13.20 -25.40
C LYS A 209 5.29 14.60 -25.87
N VAL A 210 5.83 15.42 -24.98
CA VAL A 210 6.33 16.77 -25.31
C VAL A 210 7.75 16.87 -24.78
N ASN A 211 8.71 17.20 -25.65
CA ASN A 211 10.13 17.39 -25.31
C ASN A 211 10.78 16.24 -24.51
N GLY A 212 10.31 15.01 -24.71
CA GLY A 212 10.83 13.81 -24.02
C GLY A 212 10.03 13.37 -22.79
N ASP A 213 9.19 14.27 -22.25
CA ASP A 213 8.34 14.02 -21.10
C ASP A 213 6.98 13.46 -21.53
N TYR A 214 6.45 12.55 -20.72
CA TYR A 214 5.12 11.99 -20.91
C TYR A 214 4.14 12.79 -20.04
N LEU A 215 3.19 13.42 -20.68
CA LEU A 215 2.15 14.23 -20.08
C LEU A 215 0.81 13.49 -20.19
N GLU A 216 0.02 13.51 -19.13
CA GLU A 216 -1.34 12.97 -19.12
C GLU A 216 -2.36 14.12 -19.23
N LYS A 217 -3.09 14.21 -20.35
CA LYS A 217 -4.33 14.97 -20.48
C LYS A 217 -5.37 14.32 -19.58
N LYS A 218 -6.07 15.10 -18.77
CA LYS A 218 -7.34 14.69 -18.16
C LYS A 218 -8.39 15.74 -18.41
N ILE A 219 -9.49 15.35 -19.01
CA ILE A 219 -10.65 16.20 -19.25
C ILE A 219 -11.59 16.00 -18.06
N PHE A 220 -12.04 17.08 -17.43
CA PHE A 220 -12.96 17.03 -16.29
C PHE A 220 -14.36 17.54 -16.66
N PHE A 221 -15.43 16.94 -16.14
CA PHE A 221 -16.75 17.55 -16.08
C PHE A 221 -16.68 18.85 -15.25
N ASN A 222 -17.20 19.95 -15.81
CA ASN A 222 -17.39 21.20 -15.09
C ASN A 222 -18.61 21.04 -14.18
N VAL A 223 -18.40 20.83 -12.89
CA VAL A 223 -19.50 20.64 -11.94
C VAL A 223 -19.46 21.76 -10.91
N LYS A 224 -20.28 22.77 -11.15
CA LYS A 224 -20.77 23.61 -10.06
C LYS A 224 -21.58 22.73 -9.13
N CYS A 225 -21.17 22.71 -7.87
CA CYS A 225 -21.80 22.10 -6.70
C CYS A 225 -23.29 21.75 -6.89
N GLU A 226 -23.62 20.49 -6.68
CA GLU A 226 -24.86 19.78 -7.04
C GLU A 226 -26.16 20.24 -6.34
N TYR A 227 -26.22 21.42 -5.73
CA TYR A 227 -27.41 21.85 -4.95
C TYR A 227 -28.22 23.01 -5.53
N GLN A 228 -27.92 23.49 -6.74
CA GLN A 228 -28.77 24.45 -7.47
C GLN A 228 -29.43 23.85 -8.72
N TYR A 229 -29.70 22.54 -8.73
CA TYR A 229 -30.58 21.92 -9.72
C TYR A 229 -32.04 22.37 -9.52
N ARG A 230 -32.36 23.55 -10.04
CA ARG A 230 -33.69 23.86 -10.59
C ARG A 230 -33.76 25.09 -11.48
N LEU A 231 -32.70 25.87 -11.61
CA LEU A 231 -32.75 27.10 -12.40
C LEU A 231 -31.47 27.23 -13.23
N PHE A 232 -31.64 27.49 -14.52
CA PHE A 232 -30.66 27.92 -15.50
C PHE A 232 -29.93 26.84 -16.32
N ASN A 233 -30.39 26.72 -17.56
CA ASN A 233 -29.66 26.26 -18.75
C ASN A 233 -28.29 26.98 -18.83
N LEU A 234 -27.22 26.37 -18.33
CA LEU A 234 -25.87 26.92 -18.46
C LEU A 234 -25.13 26.25 -19.63
N LYS A 235 -24.65 27.10 -20.54
CA LYS A 235 -23.80 26.75 -21.67
C LYS A 235 -22.44 26.27 -21.16
N VAL A 236 -21.98 25.13 -21.67
CA VAL A 236 -20.66 24.54 -21.40
C VAL A 236 -19.57 25.52 -21.87
N GLN A 237 -18.93 26.22 -20.95
CA GLN A 237 -17.71 27.00 -21.22
C GLN A 237 -16.50 26.18 -20.75
N GLU A 238 -15.55 26.07 -21.69
CA GLU A 238 -14.19 25.51 -21.73
C GLU A 238 -13.62 24.70 -20.53
N ILE A 239 -12.93 23.60 -20.86
CA ILE A 239 -12.49 22.53 -19.95
C ILE A 239 -10.96 22.50 -19.85
N TYR A 240 -10.35 22.50 -18.66
CA TYR A 240 -8.89 22.39 -18.50
C TYR A 240 -8.40 21.43 -17.39
N ILE A 241 -7.14 21.03 -17.57
CA ILE A 241 -6.43 19.80 -17.16
C ILE A 241 -5.63 20.02 -15.87
N ILE A 242 -5.33 18.97 -15.11
CA ILE A 242 -4.53 19.05 -13.88
C ILE A 242 -3.52 17.88 -13.86
N MET A 243 -2.49 17.91 -13.01
CA MET A 243 -1.53 16.80 -12.82
C MET A 243 -1.07 16.58 -11.34
N ALA A 244 -0.99 15.33 -10.83
CA ALA A 244 -0.40 15.00 -9.51
C ALA A 244 0.75 13.98 -9.61
N LYS A 245 1.77 14.18 -8.76
CA LYS A 245 3.03 13.43 -8.82
C LYS A 245 2.90 12.14 -8.01
N LYS A 246 3.09 10.99 -8.66
CA LYS A 246 3.37 9.75 -7.93
C LYS A 246 4.77 9.87 -7.30
N GLN A 247 4.95 9.35 -6.09
CA GLN A 247 6.27 9.32 -5.43
C GLN A 247 7.23 8.29 -6.06
N TYR A 248 6.73 7.48 -7.00
CA TYR A 248 7.45 6.42 -7.69
C TYR A 248 6.93 6.30 -9.12
N ASP A 249 7.78 5.83 -10.03
CA ASP A 249 7.46 5.66 -11.45
C ASP A 249 6.80 4.30 -11.71
N LEU A 250 7.30 3.27 -11.03
CA LEU A 250 6.89 1.87 -11.22
C LEU A 250 6.58 1.21 -9.88
N LEU A 251 5.62 0.29 -9.89
CA LEU A 251 5.25 -0.55 -8.76
C LEU A 251 5.53 -2.00 -9.15
N PHE A 252 6.41 -2.69 -8.44
CA PHE A 252 6.64 -4.13 -8.63
C PHE A 252 6.15 -4.92 -7.43
N LYS A 253 5.46 -6.03 -7.68
CA LYS A 253 4.98 -6.98 -6.67
C LYS A 253 5.92 -8.18 -6.66
N LEU A 254 6.61 -8.40 -5.55
CA LEU A 254 7.54 -9.51 -5.33
C LEU A 254 6.97 -10.47 -4.29
N LEU A 255 7.15 -11.77 -4.51
CA LEU A 255 6.68 -12.83 -3.61
C LEU A 255 7.83 -13.75 -3.21
N LEU A 256 7.98 -14.01 -1.91
CA LEU A 256 8.92 -14.99 -1.38
C LEU A 256 8.18 -16.31 -1.13
N ILE A 257 8.62 -17.40 -1.76
CA ILE A 257 8.05 -18.74 -1.57
C ILE A 257 9.14 -19.77 -1.26
N GLY A 258 8.75 -20.90 -0.68
CA GLY A 258 9.66 -21.96 -0.25
C GLY A 258 9.28 -22.51 1.12
N ASP A 259 9.96 -23.56 1.55
CA ASP A 259 9.67 -24.27 2.79
C ASP A 259 9.75 -23.39 4.05
N SER A 260 9.14 -23.84 5.15
CA SER A 260 9.28 -23.15 6.44
C SER A 260 10.74 -23.21 6.92
N GLY A 261 11.21 -22.14 7.55
CA GLY A 261 12.56 -22.10 8.15
C GLY A 261 13.74 -21.86 7.20
N VAL A 262 13.47 -21.70 5.90
CA VAL A 262 14.51 -21.43 4.87
C VAL A 262 15.01 -19.99 4.85
N GLY A 263 14.53 -19.10 5.74
CA GLY A 263 15.07 -17.73 5.84
C GLY A 263 14.41 -16.64 4.98
N LYS A 264 13.23 -16.89 4.40
CA LYS A 264 12.45 -15.88 3.64
C LYS A 264 12.27 -14.56 4.41
N THR A 265 11.74 -14.65 5.64
CA THR A 265 11.58 -13.50 6.54
C THR A 265 12.90 -12.82 6.87
N CYS A 266 13.97 -13.58 7.09
CA CYS A 266 15.27 -13.00 7.43
C CYS A 266 15.84 -12.18 6.26
N ILE A 267 15.67 -12.67 5.02
CA ILE A 267 16.05 -11.93 3.81
C ILE A 267 15.21 -10.67 3.66
N LEU A 268 13.88 -10.76 3.89
CA LEU A 268 13.00 -9.61 3.83
C LEU A 268 13.43 -8.51 4.81
N TYR A 269 13.61 -8.85 6.09
CA TYR A 269 13.96 -7.87 7.13
C TYR A 269 15.37 -7.32 6.95
N ARG A 270 16.33 -8.14 6.49
CA ARG A 270 17.66 -7.62 6.15
C ARG A 270 17.58 -6.62 5.01
N PHE A 271 16.80 -6.89 3.98
CA PHE A 271 16.64 -5.98 2.86
C PHE A 271 15.86 -4.71 3.25
N SER A 272 14.71 -4.84 3.91
CA SER A 272 13.81 -3.70 4.14
C SER A 272 14.23 -2.82 5.31
N ASP A 273 14.76 -3.43 6.37
CA ASP A 273 14.95 -2.78 7.67
C ASP A 273 16.43 -2.82 8.15
N ASP A 274 17.34 -3.38 7.34
CA ASP A 274 18.74 -3.68 7.71
C ASP A 274 18.88 -4.41 9.07
N ALA A 275 17.95 -5.32 9.33
CA ALA A 275 17.84 -6.03 10.60
C ALA A 275 17.98 -7.55 10.44
N PHE A 276 18.60 -8.21 11.42
CA PHE A 276 18.64 -9.67 11.52
C PHE A 276 18.44 -10.09 12.97
N ASN A 277 17.41 -10.91 13.21
CA ASN A 277 17.15 -11.49 14.52
C ASN A 277 17.68 -12.93 14.58
N THR A 278 18.54 -13.22 15.55
CA THR A 278 19.09 -14.56 15.80
C THR A 278 18.05 -15.53 16.35
N HIS A 279 17.00 -15.04 17.00
CA HIS A 279 15.91 -15.87 17.48
C HIS A 279 14.99 -16.24 16.33
N PHE A 280 15.10 -17.50 15.89
CA PHE A 280 14.19 -18.06 14.91
C PHE A 280 12.79 -18.19 15.51
N ILE A 281 11.88 -17.35 15.03
CA ILE A 281 10.45 -17.48 15.28
C ILE A 281 9.81 -17.82 13.93
N SER A 282 9.09 -18.94 13.86
CA SER A 282 8.29 -19.28 12.69
C SER A 282 7.37 -18.11 12.34
N THR A 283 7.39 -17.65 11.09
CA THR A 283 6.60 -16.49 10.66
C THR A 283 5.12 -16.73 10.93
N ILE A 284 4.56 -15.95 11.85
CA ILE A 284 3.15 -16.01 12.22
C ILE A 284 2.38 -15.04 11.31
N GLY A 285 1.50 -15.58 10.46
CA GLY A 285 0.61 -14.79 9.60
C GLY A 285 1.27 -14.35 8.30
N ILE A 286 0.67 -13.32 7.67
CA ILE A 286 1.11 -12.76 6.38
C ILE A 286 1.96 -11.51 6.63
N ASP A 287 3.24 -11.56 6.25
CA ASP A 287 4.15 -10.42 6.34
C ASP A 287 4.29 -9.73 4.96
N PHE A 288 4.34 -8.40 4.99
CA PHE A 288 4.34 -7.54 3.79
C PHE A 288 5.13 -6.26 4.08
N LYS A 289 6.06 -5.94 3.19
CA LYS A 289 6.89 -4.73 3.29
C LYS A 289 6.89 -3.97 1.98
N ILE A 290 7.12 -2.66 2.10
CA ILE A 290 7.30 -1.77 0.96
C ILE A 290 8.69 -1.15 1.07
N LYS A 291 9.46 -1.23 -0.01
CA LYS A 291 10.74 -0.49 -0.15
C LYS A 291 10.80 0.11 -1.55
N THR A 292 11.04 1.42 -1.63
CA THR A 292 11.29 2.09 -2.91
C THR A 292 12.79 2.09 -3.18
N ILE A 293 13.20 1.57 -4.33
CA ILE A 293 14.58 1.58 -4.81
C ILE A 293 14.71 2.43 -6.09
N GLU A 294 15.93 2.81 -6.45
CA GLU A 294 16.22 3.48 -7.71
C GLU A 294 16.89 2.52 -8.68
N LEU A 295 16.34 2.37 -9.87
CA LEU A 295 16.79 1.40 -10.87
C LEU A 295 16.62 1.97 -12.29
N GLY A 296 17.73 2.13 -13.02
CA GLY A 296 17.71 2.72 -14.36
C GLY A 296 17.15 4.15 -14.39
N GLY A 297 17.45 4.94 -13.35
CA GLY A 297 16.93 6.31 -13.17
C GLY A 297 15.43 6.39 -12.84
N LYS A 298 14.77 5.26 -12.57
CA LYS A 298 13.37 5.19 -12.17
C LYS A 298 13.26 4.84 -10.68
N LYS A 299 12.33 5.49 -9.98
CA LYS A 299 11.92 5.10 -8.63
C LYS A 299 10.95 3.93 -8.72
N VAL A 300 11.37 2.77 -8.26
CA VAL A 300 10.59 1.54 -8.27
C VAL A 300 10.13 1.20 -6.85
N LYS A 301 8.83 1.27 -6.60
CA LYS A 301 8.22 0.83 -5.34
C LYS A 301 8.07 -0.68 -5.36
N LEU A 302 8.83 -1.40 -4.54
CA LEU A 302 8.70 -2.83 -4.35
C LEU A 302 7.67 -3.11 -3.25
N GLN A 303 6.66 -3.92 -3.57
CA GLN A 303 5.75 -4.55 -2.62
C GLN A 303 6.18 -5.99 -2.44
N ILE A 304 6.74 -6.34 -1.29
CA ILE A 304 7.36 -7.63 -1.04
C ILE A 304 6.53 -8.41 -0.05
N TRP A 305 6.09 -9.60 -0.48
CA TRP A 305 5.24 -10.50 0.28
C TRP A 305 6.06 -11.68 0.80
N ASP A 306 6.08 -11.86 2.12
CA ASP A 306 6.75 -12.97 2.80
C ASP A 306 5.72 -13.95 3.38
N THR A 307 4.92 -14.54 2.48
CA THR A 307 3.99 -15.68 2.62
C THR A 307 3.10 -15.72 1.37
N ALA A 308 2.32 -16.79 1.17
CA ALA A 308 1.39 -16.89 0.05
C ALA A 308 0.33 -15.77 0.08
N GLY A 309 0.54 -14.71 -0.71
CA GLY A 309 -0.53 -13.82 -1.16
C GLY A 309 -1.13 -14.36 -2.46
N GLN A 310 -2.43 -14.16 -2.68
CA GLN A 310 -3.11 -14.50 -3.94
C GLN A 310 -2.82 -13.51 -5.09
N GLU A 311 -2.00 -12.50 -4.83
CA GLU A 311 -1.69 -11.45 -5.79
C GLU A 311 -0.83 -11.98 -6.94
N ARG A 312 -1.14 -11.57 -8.18
CA ARG A 312 -0.28 -11.81 -9.34
C ARG A 312 1.06 -11.09 -9.13
N ALA A 313 2.10 -11.86 -8.83
CA ALA A 313 3.45 -11.36 -8.64
C ALA A 313 4.13 -11.12 -9.99
N MET A 314 4.91 -10.05 -10.09
CA MET A 314 5.80 -9.80 -11.24
C MET A 314 7.15 -10.51 -11.05
N GLY A 315 7.57 -10.69 -9.80
CA GLY A 315 8.78 -11.41 -9.44
C GLY A 315 8.55 -12.40 -8.31
N ILE A 316 9.15 -13.58 -8.40
CA ILE A 316 9.12 -14.59 -7.36
C ILE A 316 10.56 -14.96 -6.97
N MET A 317 10.85 -14.87 -5.67
CA MET A 317 12.06 -15.44 -5.09
C MET A 317 11.70 -16.79 -4.48
N LEU A 318 12.24 -17.86 -5.06
CA LEU A 318 12.05 -19.23 -4.64
C LEU A 318 13.22 -19.64 -3.75
N VAL A 319 12.95 -19.92 -2.49
CA VAL A 319 13.97 -19.93 -1.44
C VAL A 319 14.17 -21.33 -0.85
N TYR A 320 15.42 -21.79 -0.77
CA TYR A 320 15.82 -22.98 -0.01
C TYR A 320 16.97 -22.67 0.95
N ASP A 321 17.25 -23.58 1.87
CA ASP A 321 18.36 -23.49 2.82
C ASP A 321 19.46 -24.48 2.41
N ILE A 322 20.68 -23.98 2.21
CA ILE A 322 21.80 -24.81 1.75
C ILE A 322 22.20 -25.91 2.75
N THR A 323 21.78 -25.77 4.01
CA THR A 323 22.03 -26.72 5.11
C THR A 323 20.89 -27.73 5.27
N ASN A 324 19.83 -27.63 4.46
CA ASN A 324 18.65 -28.49 4.52
C ASN A 324 18.31 -29.06 3.14
N ALA A 325 18.76 -30.29 2.88
CA ALA A 325 18.55 -30.96 1.59
C ALA A 325 17.07 -31.11 1.21
N ARG A 326 16.19 -31.40 2.18
CA ARG A 326 14.74 -31.51 1.94
C ARG A 326 14.14 -30.23 1.39
N SER A 327 14.61 -29.07 1.86
CA SER A 327 14.13 -27.77 1.37
C SER A 327 14.48 -27.54 -0.09
N PHE A 328 15.63 -28.06 -0.54
CA PHE A 328 16.05 -28.04 -1.94
C PHE A 328 15.25 -29.04 -2.78
N ASP A 329 15.05 -30.27 -2.31
CA ASP A 329 14.26 -31.27 -3.05
C ASP A 329 12.81 -30.82 -3.27
N ASN A 330 12.25 -30.06 -2.31
CA ASN A 330 10.90 -29.49 -2.43
C ASN A 330 10.79 -28.33 -3.44
N ILE A 331 11.89 -27.75 -3.92
CA ILE A 331 11.87 -26.67 -4.92
C ILE A 331 11.13 -27.08 -6.19
N GLN A 332 11.25 -28.33 -6.62
CA GLN A 332 10.52 -28.87 -7.77
C GLN A 332 9.00 -28.79 -7.59
N LYS A 333 8.49 -29.01 -6.38
CA LYS A 333 7.06 -28.85 -6.06
C LYS A 333 6.64 -27.37 -6.14
N TRP A 334 7.48 -26.48 -5.62
CA TRP A 334 7.21 -25.04 -5.67
C TRP A 334 7.24 -24.49 -7.11
N LEU A 335 8.14 -24.98 -7.96
CA LEU A 335 8.19 -24.63 -9.38
C LEU A 335 6.91 -25.03 -10.13
N ARG A 336 6.39 -26.24 -9.88
CA ARG A 336 5.08 -26.66 -10.44
C ARG A 336 3.96 -25.74 -10.00
N ASN A 337 3.91 -25.38 -8.71
CA ASN A 337 2.90 -24.44 -8.20
C ASN A 337 2.99 -23.06 -8.88
N ILE A 338 4.20 -22.56 -9.17
CA ILE A 338 4.39 -21.31 -9.92
C ILE A 338 3.83 -21.46 -11.33
N GLN A 339 4.19 -22.52 -12.05
CA GLN A 339 3.74 -22.76 -13.42
C GLN A 339 2.21 -22.86 -13.53
N GLU A 340 1.54 -23.39 -12.51
CA GLU A 340 0.08 -23.53 -12.48
C GLU A 340 -0.67 -22.21 -12.17
N HIS A 341 -0.09 -21.29 -11.39
CA HIS A 341 -0.83 -20.17 -10.81
C HIS A 341 -0.29 -18.77 -11.15
N ALA A 342 0.99 -18.66 -11.53
CA ALA A 342 1.62 -17.38 -11.85
C ALA A 342 1.39 -17.01 -13.33
N SER A 343 1.54 -15.72 -13.64
CA SER A 343 1.50 -15.28 -15.03
C SER A 343 2.74 -15.73 -15.80
N GLU A 344 2.60 -15.98 -17.10
CA GLU A 344 3.70 -16.45 -17.96
C GLU A 344 4.89 -15.46 -18.02
N ASP A 345 4.63 -14.18 -17.79
CA ASP A 345 5.64 -13.12 -17.78
C ASP A 345 6.39 -12.99 -16.44
N VAL A 346 6.01 -13.74 -15.40
CA VAL A 346 6.65 -13.68 -14.09
C VAL A 346 8.15 -13.94 -14.19
N VAL A 347 8.96 -13.18 -13.45
CA VAL A 347 10.39 -13.43 -13.34
C VAL A 347 10.66 -14.25 -12.08
N VAL A 348 11.39 -15.35 -12.21
CA VAL A 348 11.70 -16.24 -11.09
C VAL A 348 13.19 -16.25 -10.80
N MET A 349 13.55 -16.21 -9.52
CA MET A 349 14.91 -16.35 -9.02
C MET A 349 14.96 -17.40 -7.91
N LEU A 350 15.86 -18.38 -8.04
CA LEU A 350 16.17 -19.35 -7.01
C LEU A 350 17.24 -18.78 -6.05
N LEU A 351 16.94 -18.83 -4.75
CA LEU A 351 17.83 -18.36 -3.68
C LEU A 351 18.27 -19.49 -2.76
N GLY A 352 19.57 -19.75 -2.69
CA GLY A 352 20.21 -20.63 -1.71
C GLY A 352 20.66 -19.85 -0.47
N THR A 353 19.91 -19.95 0.62
CA THR A 353 20.13 -19.13 1.81
C THR A 353 21.10 -19.76 2.82
N LYS A 354 21.56 -18.95 3.78
CA LYS A 354 22.49 -19.33 4.86
C LYS A 354 23.85 -19.75 4.35
N CYS A 355 24.33 -19.09 3.28
CA CYS A 355 25.62 -19.38 2.66
C CYS A 355 26.84 -19.12 3.56
N ASP A 356 26.64 -18.44 4.70
CA ASP A 356 27.62 -18.28 5.77
C ASP A 356 27.90 -19.60 6.54
N MET A 357 27.04 -20.61 6.46
CA MET A 357 27.18 -21.88 7.16
C MET A 357 27.89 -22.95 6.30
N ALA A 358 29.10 -22.64 5.82
CA ALA A 358 29.85 -23.53 4.92
C ALA A 358 30.15 -24.91 5.53
N ASP A 359 30.37 -24.98 6.85
CA ASP A 359 30.61 -26.19 7.63
C ASP A 359 29.39 -27.13 7.70
N ARG A 360 28.18 -26.59 7.48
CA ARG A 360 26.90 -27.33 7.53
C ARG A 360 26.25 -27.48 6.15
N ARG A 361 26.92 -27.04 5.09
CA ARG A 361 26.38 -27.09 3.74
C ARG A 361 26.16 -28.55 3.32
N VAL A 362 24.95 -28.86 2.86
CA VAL A 362 24.60 -30.16 2.26
C VAL A 362 24.19 -30.05 0.79
N ILE A 363 23.89 -28.84 0.32
CA ILE A 363 23.64 -28.53 -1.08
C ILE A 363 24.77 -27.67 -1.63
N SER A 364 25.48 -28.19 -2.64
CA SER A 364 26.53 -27.44 -3.31
C SER A 364 25.96 -26.29 -4.15
N ARG A 365 26.78 -25.27 -4.40
CA ARG A 365 26.40 -24.13 -5.23
C ARG A 365 26.09 -24.58 -6.67
N GLU A 366 26.86 -25.53 -7.18
CA GLU A 366 26.72 -26.11 -8.52
C GLU A 366 25.38 -26.80 -8.67
N ARG A 367 24.90 -27.52 -7.65
CA ARG A 367 23.59 -28.18 -7.66
C ARG A 367 22.45 -27.15 -7.75
N GLY A 368 22.56 -26.03 -7.02
CA GLY A 368 21.60 -24.92 -7.12
C GLY A 368 21.62 -24.22 -8.48
N GLN A 369 22.82 -23.94 -8.99
CA GLN A 369 23.03 -23.34 -10.31
C GLN A 369 22.48 -24.23 -11.43
N GLN A 370 22.75 -25.53 -11.37
CA GLN A 370 22.29 -26.51 -12.35
C GLN A 370 20.76 -26.57 -12.40
N LEU A 371 20.10 -26.61 -11.24
CA LEU A 371 18.63 -26.57 -11.17
C LEU A 371 18.08 -25.28 -11.78
N ALA A 372 18.73 -24.15 -11.56
CA ALA A 372 18.30 -22.88 -12.13
C ALA A 372 18.46 -22.84 -13.66
N ILE A 373 19.55 -23.41 -14.19
CA ILE A 373 19.77 -23.56 -15.64
C ILE A 373 18.69 -24.44 -16.26
N GLU A 374 18.39 -25.59 -15.63
CA GLU A 374 17.38 -26.55 -16.10
C GLU A 374 15.99 -25.91 -16.24
N HIS A 375 15.63 -24.99 -15.34
CA HIS A 375 14.35 -24.27 -15.36
C HIS A 375 14.42 -22.89 -16.02
N ASN A 376 15.59 -22.49 -16.54
CA ASN A 376 15.83 -21.17 -17.12
C ASN A 376 15.42 -20.01 -16.19
N ILE A 377 15.81 -20.11 -14.91
CA ILE A 377 15.55 -19.11 -13.88
C ILE A 377 16.88 -18.54 -13.33
N ARG A 378 16.80 -17.40 -12.65
CA ARG A 378 17.97 -16.76 -12.03
C ARG A 378 18.42 -17.54 -10.79
N PHE A 379 19.68 -17.42 -10.41
CA PHE A 379 20.21 -18.05 -9.20
C PHE A 379 21.16 -17.14 -8.44
N MET A 380 21.04 -17.16 -7.10
CA MET A 380 21.99 -16.52 -6.20
C MET A 380 22.02 -17.25 -4.86
N GLU A 381 23.17 -17.26 -4.19
CA GLU A 381 23.25 -17.68 -2.79
C GLU A 381 23.32 -16.46 -1.88
N THR A 382 22.60 -16.47 -0.76
CA THR A 382 22.46 -15.32 0.14
C THR A 382 22.68 -15.68 1.60
N SER A 383 23.07 -14.68 2.39
CA SER A 383 23.07 -14.78 3.85
C SER A 383 22.49 -13.51 4.45
N ALA A 384 21.32 -13.62 5.09
CA ALA A 384 20.74 -12.51 5.85
C ALA A 384 21.58 -12.15 7.09
N LYS A 385 22.30 -13.14 7.65
CA LYS A 385 23.16 -12.96 8.84
C LYS A 385 24.42 -12.18 8.49
N ALA A 386 25.14 -12.62 7.45
CA ALA A 386 26.38 -11.99 6.99
C ALA A 386 26.15 -10.85 5.97
N ASN A 387 24.89 -10.54 5.66
CA ASN A 387 24.47 -9.59 4.64
C ASN A 387 25.12 -9.83 3.26
N ILE A 388 25.15 -11.09 2.83
CA ILE A 388 25.72 -11.48 1.54
C ILE A 388 24.61 -11.56 0.50
N ASN A 389 24.78 -10.86 -0.62
CA ASN A 389 23.94 -10.95 -1.81
C ASN A 389 22.45 -10.59 -1.57
N ILE A 390 22.16 -9.83 -0.51
CA ILE A 390 20.78 -9.51 -0.16
C ILE A 390 20.25 -8.43 -1.11
N ASP A 391 20.90 -7.27 -1.15
CA ASP A 391 20.51 -6.21 -2.08
C ASP A 391 20.65 -6.70 -3.53
N GLU A 392 21.74 -7.37 -3.87
CA GLU A 392 22.00 -7.91 -5.21
C GLU A 392 20.86 -8.79 -5.73
N ALA A 393 20.29 -9.65 -4.89
CA ALA A 393 19.14 -10.49 -5.27
C ALA A 393 17.89 -9.65 -5.60
N PHE A 394 17.56 -8.65 -4.78
CA PHE A 394 16.40 -7.78 -5.02
C PHE A 394 16.58 -6.86 -6.22
N TYR A 395 17.76 -6.27 -6.39
CA TYR A 395 18.08 -5.40 -7.53
C TYR A 395 18.16 -6.19 -8.84
N ASP A 396 18.73 -7.39 -8.86
CA ASP A 396 18.77 -8.23 -10.07
C ASP A 396 17.37 -8.69 -10.49
N LEU A 397 16.54 -9.13 -9.53
CA LEU A 397 15.14 -9.49 -9.83
C LEU A 397 14.34 -8.29 -10.33
N ALA A 398 14.46 -7.12 -9.69
CA ALA A 398 13.79 -5.90 -10.12
C ALA A 398 14.30 -5.43 -11.51
N GLY A 399 15.61 -5.54 -11.77
CA GLY A 399 16.24 -5.30 -13.08
C GLY A 399 15.63 -6.14 -14.18
N ALA A 400 15.46 -7.44 -13.91
CA ALA A 400 14.85 -8.36 -14.85
C ALA A 400 13.37 -8.05 -15.12
N ILE A 401 12.58 -7.73 -14.11
CA ILE A 401 11.19 -7.29 -14.30
C ILE A 401 11.14 -6.01 -15.15
N LEU A 402 12.02 -5.05 -14.87
CA LEU A 402 12.10 -3.80 -15.62
C LEU A 402 12.43 -4.05 -17.10
N SER A 403 13.30 -5.02 -17.41
CA SER A 403 13.64 -5.39 -18.79
C SER A 403 12.51 -6.06 -19.57
N LYS A 404 11.55 -6.72 -18.88
CA LYS A 404 10.34 -7.30 -19.50
C LYS A 404 9.22 -6.28 -19.71
N GLN A 405 9.29 -5.10 -19.09
CA GLN A 405 8.28 -4.08 -19.34
C GLN A 405 8.33 -3.68 -20.81
N PRO A 406 7.18 -3.59 -21.51
CA PRO A 406 7.15 -3.24 -22.91
C PRO A 406 7.95 -1.95 -23.14
N SER A 407 8.80 -2.00 -24.15
CA SER A 407 9.58 -0.82 -24.52
C SER A 407 8.61 0.31 -24.88
N ARG A 408 9.04 1.58 -24.71
CA ARG A 408 8.24 2.75 -25.11
C ARG A 408 7.72 2.61 -26.56
N ALA A 409 8.52 2.04 -27.45
CA ALA A 409 8.17 1.85 -28.85
C ALA A 409 6.99 0.86 -29.04
N GLU A 410 6.93 -0.21 -28.25
CA GLU A 410 5.82 -1.18 -28.32
C GLU A 410 4.52 -0.59 -27.76
N ASN A 411 4.59 0.16 -26.67
CA ASN A 411 3.41 0.82 -26.10
C ASN A 411 2.82 1.88 -27.04
N ASP A 412 3.67 2.61 -27.77
CA ASP A 412 3.20 3.60 -28.76
C ASP A 412 2.61 2.89 -30.00
N GLN A 413 3.18 1.76 -30.47
CA GLN A 413 2.61 0.96 -31.57
C GLN A 413 1.30 0.26 -31.20
N LEU A 414 1.18 -0.27 -29.98
CA LEU A 414 -0.04 -0.94 -29.51
C LEU A 414 -1.22 0.04 -29.43
N LYS A 415 -0.98 1.29 -29.05
CA LYS A 415 -2.02 2.34 -29.04
C LYS A 415 -2.46 2.77 -30.45
N LEU A 416 -1.53 2.82 -31.41
CA LEU A 416 -1.88 3.14 -32.80
C LEU A 416 -2.74 2.04 -33.43
N ARG A 417 -2.40 0.76 -33.21
CA ARG A 417 -3.16 -0.37 -33.79
C ARG A 417 -4.59 -0.50 -33.25
N SER A 418 -4.86 -0.08 -32.01
CA SER A 418 -6.23 -0.09 -31.49
C SER A 418 -7.10 1.02 -32.07
N THR A 419 -6.52 2.07 -32.66
CA THR A 419 -7.28 3.21 -33.19
C THR A 419 -7.69 3.01 -34.65
N ASP A 420 -6.91 2.25 -35.43
CA ASP A 420 -7.18 2.02 -36.86
C ASP A 420 -8.24 0.93 -37.12
N GLN A 421 -8.70 0.18 -36.12
CA GLN A 421 -9.70 -0.89 -36.31
C GLN A 421 -11.16 -0.44 -36.15
N GLU A 422 -11.44 0.79 -35.72
CA GLU A 422 -12.83 1.24 -35.54
C GLU A 422 -13.41 2.05 -36.72
N SER A 423 -12.64 2.35 -37.77
CA SER A 423 -13.12 3.23 -38.86
C SER A 423 -13.69 2.53 -40.09
N SER A 424 -13.92 1.21 -40.12
CA SER A 424 -14.39 0.55 -41.35
C SER A 424 -15.44 -0.55 -41.16
N SER A 425 -16.58 -0.27 -40.51
CA SER A 425 -17.77 -1.12 -40.68
C SER A 425 -19.08 -0.45 -40.24
N LYS A 426 -19.55 0.55 -40.98
CA LYS A 426 -20.97 0.95 -40.97
C LYS A 426 -21.45 1.23 -42.39
N SER A 427 -21.51 0.18 -43.22
CA SER A 427 -22.31 0.19 -44.45
C SER A 427 -23.79 0.03 -44.08
N GLY A 428 -24.62 0.91 -44.63
CA GLY A 428 -25.98 1.18 -44.20
C GLY A 428 -26.99 0.04 -44.37
N CYS A 429 -28.05 0.14 -43.57
CA CYS A 429 -29.34 -0.48 -43.85
C CYS A 429 -30.30 0.68 -44.18
N CYS A 430 -30.85 0.64 -45.39
CA CYS A 430 -32.00 1.46 -45.81
C CYS A 430 -33.25 1.08 -45.01
#